data_AF-A0A4P6HL66-F1
#
_entry.id   AF-A0A4P6HL66-F1
#
_cell.length_a   1.000
_cell.length_b   1.000
_cell.length_c   1.000
_cell.angle_alpha   90.00
_cell.angle_beta   90.00
_cell.angle_gamma   90.00
#
_symmetry.space_group_name_H-M   'P 1'
#
loop_
_entity.id
_entity.type
_entity.pdbx_description
1 polymer ?
#
loop_
_entity_poly.entity_id
_entity_poly.type
_entity_poly.pdbx_seq_one_letter_code
_entity_poly.pdbx_strand_id
1 'polypeptide(L)'
;MVCAACRLMITAPSWRVAVAGTHRHVFANPLGHVFEIGCFAAAPGCAAIGSATSDFSWFPGTLWQAAVCVACGRHLGWRYVQSDGGTFFGLILNRLHQMPENLA
;
A
#
# COMPACT_ATOMS: atom_id res chain seq x y z
N MET A 1 5.95 -6.56 8.81
CA MET A 1 6.66 -5.67 7.86
C MET A 1 6.62 -4.25 8.38
N VAL A 2 7.72 -3.54 8.29
CA VAL A 2 7.88 -2.20 8.88
C VAL A 2 8.20 -1.14 7.83
N CYS A 3 8.02 0.13 8.17
CA CYS A 3 8.50 1.26 7.39
C CYS A 3 10.02 1.20 7.27
N ALA A 4 10.55 1.29 6.05
CA ALA A 4 12.00 1.34 5.82
C ALA A 4 12.67 2.55 6.48
N ALA A 5 11.94 3.67 6.62
CA ALA A 5 12.51 4.92 7.14
C ALA A 5 12.55 5.00 8.67
N CYS A 6 11.51 4.50 9.36
CA CYS A 6 11.38 4.69 10.82
C CYS A 6 11.09 3.40 11.61
N ARG A 7 11.04 2.24 10.94
CA ARG A 7 10.80 0.92 11.55
C ARG A 7 9.45 0.72 12.24
N LEU A 8 8.51 1.67 12.18
CA LEU A 8 7.14 1.44 12.63
C LEU A 8 6.52 0.23 11.89
N MET A 9 5.78 -0.62 12.60
CA MET A 9 4.97 -1.69 12.00
C MET A 9 3.94 -1.09 11.03
N ILE A 10 3.95 -1.54 9.78
CA ILE A 10 3.03 -1.06 8.73
C ILE A 10 1.97 -2.10 8.41
N THR A 11 2.38 -3.34 8.20
CA THR A 11 1.51 -4.46 7.80
C THR A 11 2.20 -5.79 8.12
N ALA A 12 1.58 -6.93 7.82
CA ALA A 12 2.10 -8.27 8.06
C ALA A 12 2.07 -9.15 6.80
N PRO A 13 2.94 -10.18 6.69
CA PRO A 13 2.85 -11.17 5.61
C PRO A 13 1.49 -11.87 5.52
N SER A 14 0.84 -12.13 6.66
CA SER A 14 -0.51 -12.71 6.74
C SER A 14 -1.60 -11.82 6.16
N TRP A 15 -1.31 -10.53 5.94
CA TRP A 15 -2.26 -9.58 5.37
C TRP A 15 -2.06 -9.42 3.87
N ARG A 16 -1.14 -10.16 3.23
CA ARG A 16 -1.01 -10.17 1.77
C ARG A 16 -2.28 -10.69 1.13
N VAL A 17 -2.75 -10.02 0.10
CA VAL A 17 -3.88 -10.44 -0.73
C VAL A 17 -3.50 -10.39 -2.20
N ALA A 18 -4.19 -11.20 -3.01
CA ALA A 18 -4.14 -11.09 -4.46
C ALA A 18 -5.25 -10.14 -4.94
N VAL A 19 -4.89 -9.17 -5.77
CA VAL A 19 -5.83 -8.28 -6.46
C VAL A 19 -5.58 -8.44 -7.95
N ALA A 20 -6.65 -8.63 -8.75
CA ALA A 20 -6.51 -8.99 -10.17
C ALA A 20 -5.58 -10.21 -10.40
N GLY A 21 -5.66 -11.21 -9.52
CA GLY A 21 -4.95 -12.49 -9.66
C GLY A 21 -3.51 -12.54 -9.13
N THR A 22 -2.93 -11.43 -8.65
CA THR A 22 -1.56 -11.42 -8.10
C THR A 22 -1.43 -10.50 -6.87
N HIS A 23 -0.45 -10.79 -6.01
CA HIS A 23 -0.10 -9.91 -4.89
C HIS A 23 0.79 -8.73 -5.33
N ARG A 24 1.68 -8.97 -6.31
CA ARG A 24 2.68 -8.00 -6.74
C ARG A 24 2.31 -7.41 -8.08
N HIS A 25 2.48 -6.10 -8.21
CA HIS A 25 2.27 -5.37 -9.45
C HIS A 25 3.39 -4.37 -9.69
N VAL A 26 3.68 -4.11 -10.96
CA VAL A 26 4.55 -3.02 -11.40
C VAL A 26 3.70 -2.06 -12.22
N PHE A 27 3.66 -0.80 -11.81
CA PHE A 27 2.88 0.23 -12.49
C PHE A 27 3.72 1.49 -12.71
N ALA A 28 3.39 2.24 -13.77
CA ALA A 28 3.87 3.59 -13.98
C ALA A 28 2.76 4.59 -13.65
N ASN A 29 3.10 5.68 -12.96
CA ASN A 29 2.18 6.81 -12.84
C ASN A 29 2.23 7.71 -14.11
N PRO A 30 1.30 8.66 -14.28
CA PRO A 30 1.29 9.54 -15.46
C PRO A 30 2.54 10.41 -15.66
N LEU A 31 3.36 10.59 -14.62
CA LEU A 31 4.64 11.30 -14.67
C LEU A 31 5.82 10.38 -15.03
N GLY A 32 5.57 9.10 -15.31
CA GLY A 32 6.60 8.11 -15.69
C GLY A 32 7.32 7.47 -14.51
N HIS A 33 6.92 7.73 -13.26
CA HIS A 33 7.51 7.03 -12.11
C HIS A 33 6.99 5.60 -12.03
N VAL A 34 7.92 4.64 -12.01
CA VAL A 34 7.62 3.21 -11.88
C VAL A 34 7.64 2.79 -10.41
N PHE A 35 6.62 2.06 -9.98
CA PHE A 35 6.49 1.51 -8.64
C PHE A 35 6.24 0.02 -8.70
N GLU A 36 7.02 -0.73 -7.91
CA GLU A 36 6.65 -2.10 -7.56
C GLU A 36 5.89 -2.08 -6.23
N ILE A 37 4.65 -2.58 -6.25
CA ILE A 37 3.75 -2.60 -5.11
C ILE A 37 3.34 -4.03 -4.73
N GLY A 38 3.07 -4.24 -3.45
CA GLY A 38 2.37 -5.41 -2.93
C GLY A 38 0.99 -5.03 -2.40
N CYS A 39 0.00 -5.89 -2.61
CA CYS A 39 -1.37 -5.70 -2.14
C CYS A 39 -1.60 -6.33 -0.75
N PHE A 40 -2.13 -5.55 0.19
CA PHE A 40 -2.40 -5.97 1.56
C PHE A 40 -3.84 -5.68 1.96
N ALA A 41 -4.51 -6.62 2.62
CA ALA A 41 -5.87 -6.47 3.15
C ALA A 41 -5.97 -5.27 4.08
N ALA A 42 -4.92 -4.99 4.86
CA ALA A 42 -4.81 -3.72 5.56
C ALA A 42 -3.37 -3.34 5.95
N ALA A 43 -3.23 -2.13 6.50
CA ALA A 43 -1.95 -1.56 6.89
C ALA A 43 -2.17 -0.59 8.06
N PRO A 44 -2.27 -1.08 9.31
CA PRO A 44 -2.64 -0.25 10.46
C PRO A 44 -1.62 0.85 10.78
N GLY A 45 -0.36 0.71 10.31
CA GLY A 45 0.66 1.75 10.42
C GLY A 45 0.59 2.84 9.36
N CYS A 46 -0.43 2.82 8.49
CA CYS A 46 -0.66 3.84 7.47
C CYS A 46 -1.87 4.72 7.81
N ALA A 47 -1.77 6.02 7.51
CA ALA A 47 -2.91 6.91 7.35
C ALA A 47 -3.16 7.17 5.86
N ALA A 48 -4.42 7.18 5.45
CA ALA A 48 -4.83 7.67 4.13
C ALA A 48 -5.01 9.19 4.20
N ILE A 49 -4.42 9.91 3.24
CA ILE A 49 -4.43 11.38 3.20
C ILE A 49 -5.01 11.89 1.88
N GLY A 50 -5.67 13.04 1.94
CA GLY A 50 -6.36 13.67 0.81
C GLY A 50 -7.72 13.04 0.50
N SER A 51 -8.40 13.59 -0.51
CA SER A 51 -9.67 13.06 -1.01
C SER A 51 -9.45 11.79 -1.83
N ALA A 52 -10.37 10.84 -1.73
CA ALA A 52 -10.34 9.66 -2.59
C ALA A 52 -10.68 10.04 -4.04
N THR A 53 -9.90 9.54 -5.00
CA THR A 53 -10.10 9.82 -6.44
C THR A 53 -9.97 8.56 -7.28
N SER A 54 -10.65 8.50 -8.42
CA SER A 54 -10.46 7.46 -9.45
C SER A 54 -9.36 7.81 -10.45
N ASP A 55 -8.80 9.03 -10.40
CA ASP A 55 -7.86 9.52 -11.40
C ASP A 55 -6.66 8.60 -11.54
N PHE A 56 -6.43 8.08 -12.74
CA PHE A 56 -5.32 7.18 -13.05
C PHE A 56 -5.21 5.97 -12.10
N SER A 57 -6.34 5.49 -11.57
CA SER A 57 -6.34 4.30 -10.73
C SER A 57 -5.79 3.09 -11.48
N TRP A 58 -4.80 2.40 -10.90
CA TRP A 58 -4.23 1.18 -11.48
C TRP A 58 -5.13 -0.04 -11.33
N PHE A 59 -6.08 0.00 -10.39
CA PHE A 59 -7.07 -1.06 -10.20
C PHE A 59 -8.44 -0.54 -10.67
N PRO A 60 -8.96 -1.02 -11.80
CA PRO A 60 -10.23 -0.55 -12.35
C PRO A 60 -11.38 -0.61 -11.34
N GLY A 61 -12.23 0.42 -11.32
CA GLY A 61 -13.38 0.49 -10.41
C GLY A 61 -13.06 0.84 -8.96
N THR A 62 -11.83 1.27 -8.66
CA THR A 62 -11.44 1.69 -7.31
C THR A 62 -11.15 3.18 -7.21
N LEU A 63 -11.47 3.77 -6.06
CA LEU A 63 -10.95 5.07 -5.65
C LEU A 63 -9.68 4.85 -4.84
N TRP A 64 -8.74 5.79 -4.88
CA TRP A 64 -7.51 5.72 -4.10
C TRP A 64 -7.19 7.01 -3.36
N GLN A 65 -6.47 6.85 -2.26
CA GLN A 65 -5.85 7.93 -1.47
C GLN A 65 -4.37 7.59 -1.27
N ALA A 66 -3.51 8.61 -1.16
CA ALA A 66 -2.14 8.38 -0.76
C ALA A 66 -2.09 7.81 0.67
N ALA A 67 -1.29 6.78 0.89
CA ALA A 67 -1.06 6.16 2.19
C ALA A 67 0.34 6.52 2.69
N VAL A 68 0.40 7.13 3.87
CA VAL A 68 1.64 7.58 4.52
C VAL A 68 1.85 6.84 5.84
N CYS A 69 3.11 6.61 6.21
CA CYS A 69 3.47 6.10 7.53
C CYS A 69 2.96 7.07 8.62
N VAL A 70 2.19 6.57 9.60
CA VAL A 70 1.65 7.45 10.66
C VAL A 70 2.73 8.06 11.56
N ALA A 71 3.86 7.38 11.73
CA ALA A 71 4.97 7.90 12.55
C ALA A 71 5.84 8.95 11.85
N CYS A 72 6.18 8.77 10.57
CA CYS A 72 7.17 9.62 9.90
C CYS A 72 6.68 10.34 8.65
N GLY A 73 5.41 10.18 8.27
CA GLY A 73 4.81 10.83 7.10
C GLY A 73 5.33 10.34 5.75
N ARG A 74 6.29 9.40 5.69
CA ARG A 74 6.81 8.86 4.43
C ARG A 74 5.65 8.26 3.62
N HIS A 75 5.53 8.65 2.35
CA HIS A 75 4.62 8.00 1.42
C HIS A 75 4.98 6.52 1.26
N LEU A 76 4.06 5.62 1.59
CA LEU A 76 4.28 4.17 1.54
C LEU A 76 3.47 3.49 0.44
N GLY A 77 2.51 4.17 -0.18
CA GLY A 77 1.72 3.64 -1.28
C GLY A 77 0.32 4.24 -1.27
N TRP A 78 -0.69 3.42 -1.53
CA TRP A 78 -2.06 3.89 -1.71
C TRP A 78 -3.06 3.00 -0.96
N ARG A 79 -4.11 3.62 -0.43
CA ARG A 79 -5.30 2.93 0.06
C ARG A 79 -6.34 2.94 -1.05
N TYR A 80 -6.86 1.78 -1.42
CA TYR A 80 -7.90 1.61 -2.42
C TYR A 80 -9.24 1.28 -1.75
N VAL A 81 -10.31 1.87 -2.28
CA VAL A 81 -11.70 1.62 -1.92
C VAL A 81 -12.40 1.03 -3.13
N GLN A 82 -12.98 -0.15 -2.95
CA GLN A 82 -13.74 -0.88 -3.96
C GLN A 82 -15.21 -0.44 -3.95
N SER A 83 -15.91 -0.68 -5.05
CA SER A 83 -17.33 -0.34 -5.19
C SER A 83 -18.26 -1.11 -4.25
N ASP A 84 -17.84 -2.28 -3.78
CA ASP A 84 -18.55 -3.11 -2.79
C ASP A 84 -18.28 -2.69 -1.32
N GLY A 85 -17.53 -1.59 -1.12
CA GLY A 85 -17.13 -1.11 0.21
C GLY A 85 -15.88 -1.79 0.77
N GLY A 86 -15.33 -2.79 0.08
CA GLY A 86 -14.05 -3.42 0.40
C GLY A 86 -12.88 -2.44 0.28
N THR A 87 -11.80 -2.71 1.03
CA THR A 87 -10.61 -1.86 1.00
C THR A 87 -9.34 -2.70 1.04
N PHE A 88 -8.31 -2.23 0.36
CA PHE A 88 -6.98 -2.81 0.43
C PHE A 88 -5.91 -1.72 0.27
N PHE A 89 -4.65 -2.08 0.45
CA PHE A 89 -3.52 -1.18 0.29
C PHE A 89 -2.55 -1.72 -0.75
N GLY A 90 -2.18 -0.87 -1.71
CA GLY A 90 -1.05 -1.11 -2.61
C GLY A 90 0.18 -0.41 -2.05
N LEU A 91 1.09 -1.13 -1.39
CA LEU A 91 2.25 -0.55 -0.73
C LEU A 91 3.54 -0.76 -1.54
N ILE A 92 4.34 0.28 -1.66
CA ILE A 92 5.60 0.31 -2.40
C ILE A 92 6.62 -0.56 -1.65
N LEU A 93 7.02 -1.68 -2.28
CA LEU A 93 7.76 -2.73 -1.59
C LEU A 93 9.14 -2.29 -1.10
N ASN A 94 9.85 -1.48 -1.89
CA ASN A 94 11.16 -0.96 -1.50
C ASN A 94 11.10 0.08 -0.35
N ARG A 95 9.91 0.52 0.06
CA ARG A 95 9.70 1.39 1.23
C ARG A 95 9.31 0.62 2.49
N LEU A 96 9.27 -0.71 2.40
CA LEU A 96 9.01 -1.61 3.51
C LEU A 96 10.23 -2.50 3.76
N HIS A 97 10.43 -2.92 5.01
CA HIS A 97 11.39 -3.98 5.34
C HIS A 97 10.64 -5.14 5.99
N GLN A 98 10.97 -6.35 5.57
CA GLN A 98 10.53 -7.55 6.28
C GLN A 98 11.38 -7.66 7.56
N MET A 99 10.71 -7.77 8.69
CA MET A 99 11.39 -8.13 9.93
C MET A 99 11.60 -9.64 9.94
N PRO A 100 12.76 -10.15 10.40
CA PRO A 100 12.94 -11.57 10.64
C PRO A 100 11.86 -12.08 11.61
N GLU A 101 11.38 -13.30 11.41
CA GLU A 101 10.26 -13.88 12.18
C GLU A 101 10.58 -14.14 13.67
N ASN A 102 11.81 -13.87 14.13
CA ASN A 102 12.31 -14.28 15.45
C ASN A 102 12.51 -13.12 16.45
N LEU A 103 11.79 -12.02 16.33
CA LEU A 103 11.80 -10.91 17.31
C LEU A 103 10.37 -10.51 17.70
N ALA A 104 9.56 -11.49 18.11
CA ALA A 104 8.29 -11.30 18.79
C ALA A 104 8.41 -11.78 20.24
#